data_AF-A0A8S1LH87-F1
#
_entry.id   AF-A0A8S1LH87-F1
#
_cell.length_a   1.000
_cell.length_b   1.000
_cell.length_c   1.000
_cell.angle_alpha   90.00
_cell.angle_beta   90.00
_cell.angle_gamma   90.00
#
_symmetry.space_group_name_H-M   'P 1'
#
loop_
_entity.id
_entity.type
_entity.pdbx_description
1 polymer ?
#
loop_
_entity_poly.entity_id
_entity_poly.type
_entity_poly.pdbx_seq_one_letter_code
_entity_poly.pdbx_strand_id
1 'polypeptide(L)'
;MQFYDRLHYIPIGIPNENLLCKICKNLAIDPVECIQCENLYCKQCFQISKSSYDKCPEENCNGPFQTKQPHRMIRDQFSKILFKCINHNEGCKIEMVQENVIKHMSECLYHQINCKCGQILQRRNIESHKNMCTFYKTQNCLICQQQLTLEDLKSHRCLLQLQQMVNQFQEKFQDYKEQSNFAILEMKNQQNQRINEINSSKQQIITLLEENKQLKNDLKTRQQIYENNQEKINQKKAQMENQQKQQQQQQQQQQQQQQQQQQQQQQQQQYQQQQQQQQQQQQQQQQQQQQQTQLITKGELIDCNQTFCEKNHKLKFWKKPSGEEKKQKCSKCQKQNTTCRYFCQQCTIFVCFKCCFPELKIEKQPNQPQCPSKHYLNQITDDFRCSVCDKKGDDMIQPIALQCTYCDFRICKQCIKNKKYQEMQ
;
A
#
# COMPACT_ATOMS: atom_id res chain seq x y z
N MET A 1 63.64 30.00 -38.19
CA MET A 1 64.68 29.22 -37.48
C MET A 1 65.55 30.20 -36.74
N GLN A 2 65.53 30.12 -35.41
CA GLN A 2 65.95 31.19 -34.52
C GLN A 2 67.47 31.15 -34.30
N PHE A 3 68.08 32.34 -34.12
CA PHE A 3 69.50 32.65 -33.91
C PHE A 3 70.17 32.01 -32.66
N TYR A 4 69.64 30.92 -32.11
CA TYR A 4 69.94 30.47 -30.74
C TYR A 4 71.28 29.74 -30.56
N ASP A 5 71.98 29.33 -31.62
CA ASP A 5 73.23 28.58 -31.46
C ASP A 5 74.47 29.43 -31.13
N ARG A 6 74.38 30.77 -31.23
CA ARG A 6 75.55 31.65 -31.09
C ARG A 6 75.99 31.98 -29.65
N LEU A 7 75.31 31.43 -28.64
CA LEU A 7 75.49 31.82 -27.22
C LEU A 7 75.72 30.63 -26.29
N HIS A 8 76.55 29.65 -26.65
CA HIS A 8 76.74 28.47 -25.79
C HIS A 8 78.03 28.52 -24.94
N TYR A 9 78.93 29.47 -25.23
CA TYR A 9 80.26 29.50 -24.63
C TYR A 9 80.91 30.87 -24.73
N ILE A 10 81.86 31.13 -23.82
CA ILE A 10 82.65 32.36 -23.79
C ILE A 10 84.12 31.96 -23.94
N PRO A 11 84.86 32.45 -24.96
CA PRO A 11 86.28 32.15 -25.08
C PRO A 11 87.06 32.75 -23.91
N ILE A 12 88.09 32.04 -23.46
CA ILE A 12 88.99 32.46 -22.39
C ILE A 12 90.21 33.12 -23.03
N GLY A 13 90.39 34.41 -22.75
CA GLY A 13 91.39 35.26 -23.39
C GLY A 13 90.84 36.08 -24.55
N ILE A 14 91.64 37.03 -25.06
CA ILE A 14 91.30 37.86 -26.22
C ILE A 14 91.62 37.02 -27.47
N PRO A 15 90.62 36.63 -28.28
CA PRO A 15 90.91 35.92 -29.51
C PRO A 15 91.69 36.83 -30.45
N ASN A 16 92.71 36.29 -31.13
CA ASN A 16 93.42 37.03 -32.16
C ASN A 16 92.41 37.55 -33.21
N GLU A 17 92.58 38.79 -33.67
CA GLU A 17 91.68 39.42 -34.64
C GLU A 17 91.51 38.60 -35.93
N ASN A 18 92.52 37.79 -36.27
CA ASN A 18 92.53 36.89 -37.42
C ASN A 18 91.60 35.66 -37.27
N LEU A 19 91.06 35.41 -36.07
CA LEU A 19 90.11 34.33 -35.79
C LEU A 19 88.67 34.84 -35.71
N LEU A 20 88.46 36.14 -35.87
CA LEU A 20 87.13 36.75 -35.85
C LEU A 20 86.49 36.67 -37.24
N CYS A 21 85.22 36.27 -37.26
CA CYS A 21 84.40 36.30 -38.45
C CYS A 21 84.17 37.75 -38.91
N LYS A 22 84.48 38.08 -40.16
CA LYS A 22 84.34 39.47 -40.64
C LYS A 22 82.90 39.98 -40.72
N ILE A 23 81.91 39.07 -40.80
CA ILE A 23 80.48 39.42 -40.79
C ILE A 23 79.97 39.71 -39.38
N CYS A 24 80.15 38.78 -38.44
CA CYS A 24 79.56 38.91 -37.10
C CYS A 24 80.52 39.47 -36.05
N LYS A 25 81.79 39.71 -36.41
CA LYS A 25 82.88 40.25 -35.58
C LYS A 25 83.17 39.47 -34.28
N ASN A 26 82.63 38.26 -34.18
CA ASN A 26 82.87 37.33 -33.08
C ASN A 26 83.81 36.21 -33.54
N LEU A 27 84.37 35.45 -32.60
CA LEU A 27 85.16 34.25 -32.88
C LEU A 27 84.40 33.33 -33.86
N ALA A 28 85.05 32.95 -34.96
CA ALA A 28 84.38 32.23 -36.03
C ALA A 28 83.97 30.81 -35.57
N ILE A 29 82.69 30.48 -35.75
CA ILE A 29 82.08 29.18 -35.39
C ILE A 29 81.95 28.33 -36.66
N ASP A 30 82.48 27.11 -36.64
CA ASP A 30 82.66 26.26 -37.82
C ASP A 30 83.30 27.09 -38.96
N PRO A 31 84.55 27.55 -38.74
CA PRO A 31 85.16 28.58 -39.56
C PRO A 31 85.32 28.12 -41.01
N VAL A 32 85.06 29.02 -41.95
CA VAL A 32 85.29 28.85 -43.39
C VAL A 32 86.03 30.06 -43.94
N GLU A 33 86.94 29.85 -44.88
CA GLU A 33 87.68 30.92 -45.54
C GLU A 33 87.11 31.20 -46.92
N CYS A 34 87.00 32.46 -47.32
CA CYS A 34 86.67 32.78 -48.70
C CYS A 34 87.80 32.32 -49.64
N ILE A 35 87.46 31.71 -50.76
CA ILE A 35 88.45 31.20 -51.72
C ILE A 35 89.33 32.34 -52.28
N GLN A 36 88.78 33.54 -52.40
CA GLN A 36 89.43 34.66 -53.09
C GLN A 36 90.17 35.62 -52.16
N CYS A 37 89.57 36.02 -51.04
CA CYS A 37 90.18 36.97 -50.11
C CYS A 37 90.76 36.32 -48.85
N GLU A 38 90.60 35.01 -48.68
CA GLU A 38 91.08 34.22 -47.53
C GLU A 38 90.58 34.70 -46.16
N ASN A 39 89.64 35.65 -46.14
CA ASN A 39 89.00 36.12 -44.93
C ASN A 39 88.15 35.03 -44.29
N LEU A 40 88.11 35.07 -42.96
CA LEU A 40 87.44 34.06 -42.14
C LEU A 40 85.99 34.45 -41.85
N TYR A 41 85.09 33.47 -41.97
CA TYR A 41 83.66 33.61 -41.69
C TYR A 41 83.15 32.41 -40.90
N CYS A 42 82.07 32.58 -40.13
CA CYS A 42 81.31 31.44 -39.64
C CYS A 42 80.56 30.80 -40.81
N LYS A 43 80.47 29.47 -40.88
CA LYS A 43 79.69 28.78 -41.93
C LYS A 43 78.25 29.27 -42.04
N GLN A 44 77.59 29.54 -40.91
CA GLN A 44 76.24 30.11 -40.90
C GLN A 44 76.21 31.55 -41.45
N CYS A 45 77.20 32.39 -41.10
CA CYS A 45 77.29 33.76 -41.62
C CYS A 45 77.51 33.75 -43.15
N PHE A 46 78.36 32.84 -43.63
CA PHE A 46 78.54 32.59 -45.06
C PHE A 46 77.22 32.19 -45.73
N GLN A 47 76.51 31.19 -45.20
CA GLN A 47 75.26 30.71 -45.78
C GLN A 47 74.19 31.81 -45.86
N ILE A 48 73.99 32.56 -44.77
CA ILE A 48 73.01 33.68 -44.73
C ILE A 48 73.40 34.74 -45.76
N SER A 49 74.66 35.17 -45.75
CA SER A 49 75.12 36.24 -46.65
C SER A 49 75.11 35.81 -48.11
N LYS A 50 75.41 34.53 -48.42
CA LYS A 50 75.27 33.97 -49.78
C LYS A 50 73.82 33.93 -50.25
N SER A 51 72.87 33.66 -49.35
CA SER A 51 71.43 33.69 -49.68
C SER A 51 70.92 35.12 -49.94
N SER A 52 71.56 36.15 -49.38
CA SER A 52 71.17 37.55 -49.59
C SER A 52 71.93 38.23 -50.73
N TYR A 53 73.20 37.87 -50.94
CA TYR A 53 74.10 38.45 -51.94
C TYR A 53 75.07 37.38 -52.47
N ASP A 54 75.21 37.26 -53.78
CA ASP A 54 76.07 36.25 -54.42
C ASP A 54 77.57 36.66 -54.47
N LYS A 55 77.89 37.86 -53.97
CA LYS A 55 79.24 38.43 -53.88
C LYS A 55 79.73 38.49 -52.43
N CYS A 56 81.05 38.40 -52.25
CA CYS A 56 81.67 38.50 -50.93
C CYS A 56 81.38 39.88 -50.30
N PRO A 57 81.08 39.97 -48.99
CA PRO A 57 80.80 41.24 -48.30
C PRO A 57 82.00 42.19 -48.18
N GLU A 58 83.20 41.74 -48.52
CA GLU A 58 84.41 42.54 -48.41
C GLU A 58 84.64 43.37 -49.67
N GLU A 59 84.81 44.68 -49.50
CA GLU A 59 85.07 45.66 -50.56
C GLU A 59 86.20 45.24 -51.51
N ASN A 60 87.19 44.52 -50.99
CA ASN A 60 88.37 44.08 -51.74
C ASN A 60 88.21 42.71 -52.43
N CYS A 61 87.01 42.12 -52.44
CA CYS A 61 86.74 40.78 -52.97
C CYS A 61 85.61 40.78 -54.00
N ASN A 62 85.96 40.84 -55.29
CA ASN A 62 84.99 41.05 -56.38
C ASN A 62 84.35 39.79 -56.99
N GLY A 63 84.75 38.58 -56.60
CA GLY A 63 84.20 37.35 -57.18
C GLY A 63 83.14 36.64 -56.32
N PRO A 64 82.69 35.46 -56.78
CA PRO A 64 81.55 34.77 -56.20
C PRO A 64 81.85 34.35 -54.77
N PHE A 65 80.86 34.48 -53.87
CA PHE A 65 81.05 34.12 -52.47
C PHE A 65 81.10 32.59 -52.33
N GLN A 66 82.31 32.05 -52.39
CA GLN A 66 82.63 30.63 -52.27
C GLN A 66 83.66 30.42 -51.16
N THR A 67 83.56 29.28 -50.48
CA THR A 67 84.36 29.01 -49.28
C THR A 67 85.19 27.72 -49.39
N LYS A 68 86.36 27.73 -48.74
CA LYS A 68 87.25 26.59 -48.52
C LYS A 68 87.41 26.33 -47.02
N GLN A 69 87.92 25.14 -46.69
CA GLN A 69 88.36 24.84 -45.33
C GLN A 69 89.49 25.80 -44.90
N PRO A 70 89.47 26.33 -43.66
CA PRO A 70 90.48 27.28 -43.22
C PRO A 70 91.89 26.72 -43.26
N HIS A 71 92.90 27.57 -43.40
CA HIS A 71 94.29 27.14 -43.41
C HIS A 71 94.67 26.37 -42.13
N ARG A 72 95.61 25.41 -42.24
CA ARG A 72 96.00 24.54 -41.12
C ARG A 72 96.39 25.33 -39.87
N MET A 73 97.13 26.42 -40.02
CA MET A 73 97.54 27.28 -38.90
C MET A 73 96.36 27.90 -38.17
N ILE A 74 95.30 28.28 -38.88
CA ILE A 74 94.08 28.84 -38.30
C ILE A 74 93.36 27.75 -37.50
N ARG A 75 93.23 26.55 -38.05
CA ARG A 75 92.65 25.40 -37.33
C ARG A 75 93.44 25.04 -36.06
N ASP A 76 94.77 25.01 -36.13
CA ASP A 76 95.64 24.75 -34.98
C ASP A 76 95.51 25.84 -33.89
N GLN A 77 95.23 27.09 -34.27
CA GLN A 77 94.94 28.18 -33.33
C GLN A 77 93.56 28.01 -32.67
N PHE A 78 92.52 27.63 -33.42
CA PHE A 78 91.20 27.32 -32.87
C PHE A 78 91.25 26.18 -31.84
N SER A 79 92.04 25.13 -32.09
CA SER A 79 92.20 24.01 -31.15
C SER A 79 92.83 24.41 -29.80
N LYS A 80 93.55 25.55 -29.74
CA LYS A 80 94.17 26.06 -28.50
C LYS A 80 93.25 26.97 -27.70
N ILE A 81 92.11 27.39 -28.27
CA ILE A 81 91.16 28.25 -27.56
C ILE A 81 90.40 27.41 -26.54
N LEU A 82 90.49 27.83 -25.28
CA LEU A 82 89.65 27.31 -24.21
C LEU A 82 88.38 28.16 -24.09
N PHE A 83 87.29 27.48 -23.75
CA PHE A 83 85.97 28.06 -23.61
C PHE A 83 85.46 27.81 -22.20
N LYS A 84 84.96 28.86 -21.55
CA LYS A 84 84.18 28.72 -20.31
C LYS A 84 82.70 28.59 -20.63
N CYS A 85 82.00 27.84 -19.79
CA CYS A 85 80.55 27.67 -19.84
C CYS A 85 79.81 29.03 -19.83
N ILE A 86 78.70 29.18 -20.57
CA ILE A 86 77.87 30.39 -20.45
C ILE A 86 77.33 30.61 -19.04
N ASN A 87 77.09 29.51 -18.31
CA ASN A 87 76.66 29.53 -16.90
C ASN A 87 77.85 29.67 -15.93
N HIS A 88 79.00 30.19 -16.38
CA HIS A 88 80.16 30.39 -15.52
C HIS A 88 79.87 31.35 -14.36
N ASN A 89 79.11 32.43 -14.63
CA ASN A 89 78.69 33.36 -13.59
C ASN A 89 77.68 32.74 -12.61
N GLU A 90 76.95 31.70 -13.04
CA GLU A 90 76.00 30.95 -12.23
C GLU A 90 76.67 29.84 -11.39
N GLY A 91 77.98 29.63 -11.56
CA GLY A 91 78.79 28.69 -10.78
C GLY A 91 79.46 27.57 -11.58
N CYS A 92 79.24 27.46 -12.90
CA CYS A 92 79.90 26.45 -13.72
C CYS A 92 81.34 26.83 -14.07
N LYS A 93 82.32 26.32 -13.32
CA LYS A 93 83.75 26.60 -13.52
C LYS A 93 84.45 25.70 -14.56
N ILE A 94 83.69 25.04 -15.43
CA ILE A 94 84.27 24.12 -16.41
C ILE A 94 84.80 24.91 -17.61
N GLU A 95 86.08 24.69 -17.90
CA GLU A 95 86.78 25.16 -19.08
C GLU A 95 87.01 23.98 -20.03
N MET A 96 86.79 24.16 -21.33
CA MET A 96 86.84 23.08 -22.30
C MET A 96 87.23 23.56 -23.69
N VAL A 97 87.70 22.64 -24.54
CA VAL A 97 87.89 22.89 -25.97
C VAL A 97 86.55 22.85 -26.72
N GLN A 98 86.48 23.47 -27.89
CA GLN A 98 85.26 23.63 -28.70
C GLN A 98 84.47 22.33 -28.89
N GLU A 99 85.15 21.21 -29.14
CA GLU A 99 84.55 19.89 -29.40
C GLU A 99 83.71 19.38 -28.21
N ASN A 100 84.10 19.73 -26.98
CA ASN A 100 83.44 19.26 -25.76
C ASN A 100 82.31 20.16 -25.29
N VAL A 101 82.09 21.31 -25.93
CA VAL A 101 81.09 22.31 -25.51
C VAL A 101 79.67 21.76 -25.59
N ILE A 102 79.32 21.11 -26.69
CA ILE A 102 77.96 20.56 -26.89
C ILE A 102 77.67 19.48 -25.84
N LYS A 103 78.62 18.58 -25.63
CA LYS A 103 78.50 17.51 -24.62
C LYS A 103 78.32 18.09 -23.22
N HIS A 104 79.10 19.11 -22.85
CA HIS A 104 78.94 19.78 -21.58
C HIS A 104 77.58 20.48 -21.44
N MET A 105 77.04 21.14 -22.47
CA MET A 105 75.73 21.80 -22.37
C MET A 105 74.60 20.81 -22.05
N SER A 106 74.62 19.63 -22.65
CA SER A 106 73.65 18.57 -22.33
C SER A 106 73.74 18.06 -20.89
N GLU A 107 74.90 18.20 -20.23
CA GLU A 107 75.16 17.64 -18.89
C GLU A 107 75.35 18.72 -17.81
N CYS A 108 75.44 19.99 -18.19
CA CYS A 108 75.76 21.10 -17.30
C CYS A 108 74.72 21.20 -16.16
N LEU A 109 75.19 21.08 -14.93
CA LEU A 109 74.38 21.09 -13.72
C LEU A 109 73.75 22.47 -13.44
N TYR A 110 74.35 23.54 -13.95
CA TYR A 110 73.91 24.93 -13.80
C TYR A 110 72.99 25.39 -14.93
N HIS A 111 72.75 24.54 -15.94
CA HIS A 111 71.84 24.85 -17.02
C HIS A 111 70.40 25.00 -16.50
N GLN A 112 69.72 26.06 -16.92
CA GLN A 112 68.33 26.35 -16.54
C GLN A 112 67.40 25.45 -17.36
N ILE A 113 66.61 24.64 -16.68
CA ILE A 113 65.59 23.78 -17.27
C ILE A 113 64.21 24.22 -16.79
N ASN A 114 63.21 24.02 -17.64
CA ASN A 114 61.82 24.33 -17.31
C ASN A 114 61.10 23.06 -16.84
N CYS A 115 60.55 23.08 -15.63
CA CYS A 115 59.72 22.00 -15.13
C CYS A 115 58.32 22.05 -15.76
N LYS A 116 57.63 20.91 -15.83
CA LYS A 116 56.22 20.82 -16.25
C LYS A 116 55.26 21.63 -15.35
N CYS A 117 55.66 21.97 -14.13
CA CYS A 117 54.90 22.89 -13.27
C CYS A 117 55.09 24.37 -13.64
N GLY A 118 55.92 24.69 -14.65
CA GLY A 118 56.22 26.05 -15.11
C GLY A 118 57.36 26.76 -14.36
N GLN A 119 58.01 26.12 -13.38
CA GLN A 119 59.17 26.71 -12.69
C GLN A 119 60.45 26.49 -13.50
N ILE A 120 61.27 27.55 -13.60
CA ILE A 120 62.61 27.50 -14.18
C ILE A 120 63.60 27.25 -13.04
N LEU A 121 64.45 26.23 -13.18
CA LEU A 121 65.43 25.86 -12.17
C LEU A 121 66.71 25.30 -12.79
N GLN A 122 67.81 25.38 -12.06
CA GLN A 122 69.06 24.74 -12.47
C GLN A 122 68.90 23.21 -12.44
N ARG A 123 69.51 22.52 -13.41
CA ARG A 123 69.46 21.05 -13.53
C ARG A 123 69.83 20.33 -12.23
N ARG A 124 70.81 20.82 -11.46
CA ARG A 124 71.17 20.25 -10.14
C ARG A 124 70.04 20.23 -9.11
N ASN A 125 69.10 21.17 -9.21
CA ASN A 125 68.01 21.33 -8.25
C ASN A 125 66.75 20.55 -8.65
N ILE A 126 66.78 19.82 -9.78
CA ILE A 126 65.60 19.09 -10.28
C ILE A 126 65.17 17.97 -9.34
N GLU A 127 66.14 17.26 -8.75
CA GLU A 127 65.85 16.17 -7.82
C GLU A 127 65.25 16.68 -6.52
N SER A 128 65.78 17.76 -5.95
CA SER A 128 65.17 18.43 -4.79
C SER A 128 63.77 18.98 -5.12
N HIS A 129 63.58 19.51 -6.33
CA HIS A 129 62.30 20.06 -6.76
C HIS A 129 61.21 18.98 -6.89
N LYS A 130 61.54 17.76 -7.37
CA LYS A 130 60.57 16.66 -7.48
C LYS A 130 59.83 16.39 -6.16
N ASN A 131 60.49 16.54 -5.02
CA ASN A 131 59.89 16.31 -3.71
C ASN A 131 58.89 17.39 -3.28
N MET A 132 58.99 18.60 -3.83
CA MET A 132 58.14 19.75 -3.49
C MET A 132 57.19 20.16 -4.63
N CYS A 133 57.38 19.59 -5.81
CA CYS A 133 56.62 19.91 -6.99
C CYS A 133 55.24 19.27 -6.94
N THR A 134 54.19 20.09 -7.08
CA THR A 134 52.80 19.63 -7.12
C THR A 134 52.51 18.69 -8.30
N PHE A 135 53.23 18.85 -9.42
CA PHE A 135 53.08 18.00 -10.60
C PHE A 135 53.61 16.58 -10.38
N TYR A 136 54.70 16.44 -9.61
CA TYR A 136 55.26 15.14 -9.26
C TYR A 136 54.66 14.57 -7.97
N LYS A 137 53.70 15.27 -7.35
CA LYS A 137 53.01 14.77 -6.17
C LYS A 137 52.25 13.50 -6.54
N THR A 138 52.61 12.40 -5.89
CA THR A 138 51.97 11.10 -6.07
C THR A 138 51.06 10.77 -4.91
N GLN A 139 50.03 9.97 -5.19
CA GLN A 139 49.16 9.39 -4.19
C GLN A 139 48.92 7.91 -4.51
N ASN A 140 48.73 7.10 -3.48
CA ASN A 140 48.37 5.71 -3.65
C ASN A 140 46.89 5.60 -3.99
N CYS A 141 46.56 4.82 -5.03
CA CYS A 141 45.18 4.48 -5.32
C CYS A 141 44.56 3.75 -4.12
N LEU A 142 43.39 4.20 -3.64
CA LEU A 142 42.72 3.58 -2.49
C LEU A 142 42.25 2.13 -2.73
N ILE A 143 42.17 1.72 -4.01
CA ILE A 143 41.64 0.42 -4.41
C ILE A 143 42.77 -0.57 -4.66
N CYS A 144 43.74 -0.22 -5.51
CA CYS A 144 44.83 -1.13 -5.90
C CYS A 144 46.18 -0.81 -5.24
N GLN A 145 46.26 0.27 -4.45
CA GLN A 145 47.47 0.75 -3.74
C GLN A 145 48.65 1.16 -4.64
N GLN A 146 48.47 1.19 -5.96
CA GLN A 146 49.50 1.68 -6.87
C GLN A 146 49.78 3.18 -6.64
N GLN A 147 51.05 3.55 -6.53
CA GLN A 147 51.49 4.94 -6.42
C GLN A 147 51.45 5.61 -7.80
N LEU A 148 50.62 6.64 -7.94
CA LEU A 148 50.36 7.32 -9.20
C LEU A 148 50.47 8.83 -9.01
N THR A 149 50.80 9.57 -10.08
CA THR A 149 50.67 11.03 -10.04
C THR A 149 49.20 11.42 -9.90
N LEU A 150 48.92 12.63 -9.40
CA LEU A 150 47.53 13.11 -9.31
C LEU A 150 46.82 13.16 -10.68
N GLU A 151 47.55 13.37 -11.77
CA GLU A 151 46.97 13.39 -13.11
C GLU A 151 46.64 11.97 -13.59
N ASP A 152 47.56 11.01 -13.38
CA ASP A 152 47.33 9.60 -13.73
C ASP A 152 46.24 8.96 -12.87
N LEU A 153 46.04 9.44 -11.64
CA LEU A 153 44.99 8.95 -10.75
C LEU A 153 43.58 9.24 -11.32
N LYS A 154 43.39 10.37 -12.01
CA LYS A 154 42.09 10.75 -12.63
C LYS A 154 41.69 9.80 -13.75
N SER A 155 42.67 9.33 -14.53
CA SER A 155 42.48 8.38 -15.63
C SER A 155 42.74 6.93 -15.20
N HIS A 156 42.97 6.68 -13.91
CA HIS A 156 43.28 5.34 -13.41
C HIS A 156 42.05 4.43 -13.48
N ARG A 157 42.26 3.21 -13.97
CA ARG A 157 41.21 2.22 -14.21
C ARG A 157 40.29 1.98 -13.01
N CYS A 158 40.83 1.90 -11.79
CA CYS A 158 40.00 1.65 -10.61
C CYS A 158 39.04 2.82 -10.31
N LEU A 159 39.47 4.07 -10.55
CA LEU A 159 38.60 5.23 -10.38
C LEU A 159 37.51 5.28 -11.46
N LEU A 160 37.90 5.00 -12.71
CA LEU A 160 36.95 4.93 -13.83
C LEU A 160 35.89 3.84 -13.63
N GLN A 161 36.29 2.66 -13.16
CA GLN A 161 35.36 1.57 -12.84
C GLN A 161 34.42 1.95 -11.70
N LEU A 162 34.93 2.58 -10.64
CA LEU A 162 34.09 3.05 -9.54
C LEU A 162 33.06 4.08 -10.03
N GLN A 163 33.48 5.03 -10.86
CA GLN A 163 32.59 6.02 -11.45
C GLN A 163 31.53 5.38 -12.34
N GLN A 164 31.91 4.38 -13.16
CA GLN A 164 30.96 3.60 -13.97
C GLN A 164 29.94 2.87 -13.10
N MET A 165 30.37 2.22 -12.01
CA MET A 165 29.47 1.54 -11.09
C MET A 165 28.49 2.51 -10.43
N VAL A 166 28.97 3.67 -9.97
CA VAL A 166 28.12 4.71 -9.39
C VAL A 166 27.06 5.18 -10.39
N ASN A 167 27.44 5.43 -11.64
CA ASN A 167 26.48 5.83 -12.69
C ASN A 167 25.43 4.73 -12.96
N GLN A 168 25.86 3.47 -13.05
CA GLN A 168 24.94 2.34 -13.23
C GLN A 168 23.95 2.20 -12.06
N PHE A 169 24.41 2.43 -10.82
CA PHE A 169 23.53 2.43 -9.66
C PHE A 169 22.55 3.60 -9.68
N GLN A 170 22.98 4.78 -10.14
CA GLN A 170 22.10 5.95 -10.29
C GLN A 170 21.00 5.70 -11.33
N GLU A 171 21.34 5.13 -12.48
CA GLU A 171 20.37 4.75 -13.53
C GLU A 171 19.36 3.73 -13.00
N LYS A 172 19.83 2.64 -12.39
CA LYS A 172 18.95 1.64 -11.78
C LYS A 172 18.04 2.23 -10.71
N PHE A 173 18.56 3.12 -9.88
CA PHE A 173 17.78 3.80 -8.85
C PHE A 173 16.68 4.66 -9.47
N GLN A 174 16.97 5.35 -10.58
CA GLN A 174 16.00 6.13 -11.32
C GLN A 174 14.90 5.25 -11.93
N ASP A 175 15.27 4.11 -12.54
CA ASP A 175 14.31 3.12 -13.06
C ASP A 175 13.37 2.62 -11.96
N TYR A 176 13.91 2.25 -10.79
CA TYR A 176 13.10 1.80 -9.66
C TYR A 176 12.14 2.89 -9.17
N LYS A 177 12.59 4.14 -9.15
CA LYS A 177 11.75 5.28 -8.77
C LYS A 177 10.59 5.45 -9.75
N GLU A 178 10.84 5.32 -11.05
CA GLU A 178 9.81 5.42 -12.09
C GLU A 178 8.81 4.25 -12.02
N GLN A 179 9.30 3.01 -11.87
CA GLN A 179 8.44 1.84 -11.68
C GLN A 179 7.56 1.97 -10.43
N SER A 180 8.13 2.43 -9.32
CA SER A 180 7.37 2.67 -8.09
C SER A 180 6.30 3.76 -8.30
N ASN A 181 6.63 4.85 -9.00
CA ASN A 181 5.66 5.91 -9.29
C ASN A 181 4.52 5.40 -10.18
N PHE A 182 4.83 4.60 -11.20
CA PHE A 182 3.84 3.97 -12.06
C PHE A 182 2.90 3.06 -11.25
N ALA A 183 3.45 2.20 -10.38
CA ALA A 183 2.66 1.32 -9.52
C ALA A 183 1.75 2.12 -8.56
N ILE A 184 2.24 3.21 -7.99
CA ILE A 184 1.42 4.10 -7.14
C ILE A 184 0.29 4.74 -7.95
N LEU A 185 0.56 5.19 -9.18
CA LEU A 185 -0.45 5.79 -10.05
C LEU A 185 -1.51 4.77 -10.45
N GLU A 186 -1.10 3.54 -10.77
CA GLU A 186 -2.01 2.44 -11.08
C GLU A 186 -2.92 2.11 -9.89
N MET A 187 -2.35 1.97 -8.69
CA MET A 187 -3.14 1.75 -7.47
C MET A 187 -4.15 2.88 -7.21
N LYS A 188 -3.76 4.15 -7.43
CA LYS A 188 -4.67 5.30 -7.30
C LYS A 188 -5.80 5.24 -8.31
N ASN A 189 -5.52 4.86 -9.56
CA ASN A 189 -6.54 4.72 -10.59
C ASN A 189 -7.54 3.61 -10.25
N GLN A 190 -7.05 2.45 -9.80
CA GLN A 190 -7.90 1.36 -9.32
C GLN A 190 -8.75 1.79 -8.11
N GLN A 191 -8.17 2.55 -7.17
CA GLN A 191 -8.89 3.07 -6.03
C GLN A 191 -10.01 4.02 -6.45
N ASN A 192 -9.76 4.92 -7.41
CA ASN A 192 -10.76 5.83 -7.95
C ASN A 192 -11.90 5.08 -8.66
N GLN A 193 -11.59 4.03 -9.43
CA GLN A 193 -12.61 3.17 -10.04
C GLN A 193 -13.51 2.54 -8.97
N ARG A 194 -12.92 1.96 -7.92
CA ARG A 194 -13.69 1.39 -6.80
C ARG A 194 -14.55 2.43 -6.09
N ILE A 195 -14.05 3.65 -5.90
CA ILE A 195 -14.82 4.74 -5.31
C ILE A 195 -16.03 5.07 -6.19
N ASN A 196 -15.86 5.12 -7.51
CA ASN A 196 -16.96 5.38 -8.44
C ASN A 196 -18.02 4.27 -8.41
N GLU A 197 -17.60 3.00 -8.36
CA GLU A 197 -18.50 1.84 -8.20
C GLU A 197 -19.27 1.89 -6.88
N ILE A 198 -18.58 2.22 -5.78
CA ILE A 198 -19.21 2.40 -4.46
C ILE A 198 -20.23 3.54 -4.51
N ASN A 199 -19.90 4.65 -5.16
CA ASN A 199 -20.81 5.79 -5.27
C ASN A 199 -22.04 5.46 -6.12
N SER A 200 -21.88 4.72 -7.22
CA SER A 200 -22.99 4.22 -8.03
C SER A 200 -23.89 3.28 -7.22
N SER A 201 -23.30 2.33 -6.49
CA SER A 201 -24.03 1.41 -5.61
C SER A 201 -24.77 2.15 -4.49
N LYS A 202 -24.17 3.19 -3.91
CA LYS A 202 -24.83 4.05 -2.91
C LYS A 202 -26.06 4.75 -3.49
N GLN A 203 -25.98 5.27 -4.71
CA GLN A 203 -27.14 5.89 -5.37
C GLN A 203 -28.28 4.89 -5.56
N GLN A 204 -27.97 3.67 -6.02
CA GLN A 204 -28.97 2.61 -6.15
C GLN A 204 -29.63 2.26 -4.81
N ILE A 205 -28.84 2.17 -3.72
CA ILE A 205 -29.37 1.91 -2.38
C ILE A 205 -30.30 3.05 -1.94
N ILE A 206 -29.95 4.31 -2.20
CA ILE A 206 -30.80 5.46 -1.87
C ILE A 206 -32.15 5.34 -2.60
N THR A 207 -32.14 5.05 -3.90
CA THR A 207 -33.37 4.85 -4.68
C THR A 207 -34.22 3.71 -4.10
N LEU A 208 -33.62 2.56 -3.79
CA LEU A 208 -34.33 1.44 -3.18
C LEU A 208 -34.90 1.76 -1.79
N LEU A 209 -34.24 2.61 -1.00
CA LEU A 209 -34.75 3.06 0.29
C LEU A 209 -35.97 3.96 0.14
N GLU A 210 -35.97 4.82 -0.87
CA GLU A 210 -37.12 5.68 -1.21
C GLU A 210 -38.31 4.85 -1.69
N GLU A 211 -38.08 3.88 -2.58
CA GLU A 211 -39.11 2.95 -3.05
C GLU A 211 -39.70 2.14 -1.89
N ASN A 212 -38.86 1.60 -1.00
CA ASN A 212 -39.33 0.88 0.18
C ASN A 212 -40.17 1.77 1.11
N LYS A 213 -39.79 3.05 1.26
CA LYS A 213 -40.57 4.02 2.05
C LYS A 213 -41.94 4.24 1.42
N GLN A 214 -42.01 4.37 0.10
CA GLN A 214 -43.27 4.53 -0.62
C GLN A 214 -44.15 3.29 -0.49
N LEU A 215 -43.60 2.10 -0.74
CA LEU A 215 -44.31 0.82 -0.57
C LEU A 215 -44.85 0.64 0.85
N LYS A 216 -44.09 1.06 1.86
CA LYS A 216 -44.55 1.01 3.26
C LYS A 216 -45.75 1.92 3.51
N ASN A 217 -45.77 3.12 2.92
CA ASN A 217 -46.91 4.03 3.00
C ASN A 217 -48.14 3.48 2.26
N ASP A 218 -47.93 2.88 1.09
CA ASP A 218 -48.99 2.24 0.31
C ASP A 218 -49.60 1.05 1.06
N LEU A 219 -48.77 0.21 1.67
CA LEU A 219 -49.22 -0.90 2.51
C LEU A 219 -50.04 -0.40 3.69
N LYS A 220 -49.60 0.66 4.38
CA LYS A 220 -50.34 1.26 5.49
C LYS A 220 -51.71 1.79 5.04
N THR A 221 -51.76 2.44 3.88
CA THR A 221 -53.00 2.97 3.30
C THR A 221 -53.97 1.83 2.93
N ARG A 222 -53.46 0.77 2.28
CA ARG A 222 -54.25 -0.42 1.96
C ARG A 222 -54.78 -1.12 3.21
N GLN A 223 -53.98 -1.17 4.27
CA GLN A 223 -54.39 -1.75 5.55
C GLN A 223 -55.54 -0.95 6.18
N GLN A 224 -55.46 0.37 6.20
CA GLN A 224 -56.56 1.23 6.67
C GLN A 224 -57.84 1.05 5.85
N ILE A 225 -57.72 0.93 4.52
CA ILE A 225 -58.87 0.65 3.65
C ILE A 225 -59.50 -0.70 4.01
N TYR A 226 -58.67 -1.72 4.25
CA TYR A 226 -59.14 -3.05 4.63
C TYR A 226 -59.87 -3.03 5.99
N GLU A 227 -59.32 -2.34 6.99
CA GLU A 227 -59.93 -2.15 8.31
C GLU A 227 -61.28 -1.42 8.19
N ASN A 228 -61.33 -0.30 7.47
CA ASN A 228 -62.57 0.44 7.22
C ASN A 228 -63.63 -0.41 6.49
N ASN A 229 -63.21 -1.24 5.53
CA ASN A 229 -64.12 -2.14 4.82
C ASN A 229 -64.63 -3.26 5.74
N GLN A 230 -63.79 -3.81 6.61
CA GLN A 230 -64.23 -4.77 7.62
C GLN A 230 -65.24 -4.15 8.58
N GLU A 231 -65.02 -2.93 9.05
CA GLU A 231 -65.98 -2.22 9.89
C GLU A 231 -67.32 -2.03 9.19
N LYS A 232 -67.32 -1.61 7.91
CA LYS A 232 -68.54 -1.49 7.11
C LYS A 232 -69.27 -2.84 6.94
N ILE A 233 -68.53 -3.93 6.71
CA ILE A 233 -69.11 -5.28 6.63
C ILE A 233 -69.75 -5.67 7.97
N ASN A 234 -69.04 -5.43 9.08
CA ASN A 234 -69.55 -5.73 10.42
C ASN A 234 -70.79 -4.90 10.77
N GLN A 235 -70.81 -3.61 10.41
CA GLN A 235 -71.98 -2.74 10.57
C GLN A 235 -73.17 -3.26 9.76
N LYS A 236 -72.97 -3.62 8.49
CA LYS A 236 -74.03 -4.21 7.65
C LYS A 236 -74.54 -5.53 8.23
N LYS A 237 -73.64 -6.39 8.75
CA LYS A 237 -74.02 -7.64 9.40
C LYS A 237 -74.88 -7.39 10.64
N ALA A 238 -74.49 -6.46 11.50
CA ALA A 238 -75.27 -6.06 12.67
C ALA A 238 -76.64 -5.46 12.29
N GLN A 239 -76.70 -4.66 11.23
CA GLN A 239 -77.97 -4.13 10.69
C GLN A 239 -78.89 -5.26 10.20
N MET A 240 -78.36 -6.24 9.46
CA MET A 240 -79.13 -7.41 9.02
C MET A 240 -79.62 -8.24 10.21
N GLU A 241 -78.78 -8.50 11.22
CA GLU A 241 -79.18 -9.23 12.43
C GLU A 241 -80.29 -8.50 13.19
N ASN A 242 -80.22 -7.16 13.29
CA ASN A 242 -81.28 -6.36 13.91
C ASN A 242 -82.58 -6.37 13.10
N GLN A 243 -82.52 -6.28 11.77
CA GLN A 243 -83.69 -6.43 10.91
C GLN A 243 -84.32 -7.81 11.06
N GLN A 244 -83.50 -8.86 11.14
CA GLN A 244 -83.97 -10.23 11.30
C GLN A 244 -84.64 -10.44 12.67
N LYS A 245 -84.09 -9.84 13.74
CA LYS A 245 -84.72 -9.82 15.07
C LYS A 245 -86.05 -9.05 15.07
N GLN A 246 -86.13 -7.91 14.40
CA GLN A 246 -87.40 -7.17 14.26
C GLN A 246 -88.46 -7.98 13.50
N GLN A 247 -88.08 -8.65 12.41
CA GLN A 247 -89.00 -9.53 11.68
C GLN A 247 -89.47 -10.71 12.54
N GLN A 248 -88.57 -11.34 13.31
CA GLN A 248 -88.95 -12.40 14.25
C GLN A 248 -89.90 -11.89 15.35
N GLN A 249 -89.67 -10.70 15.90
CA GLN A 249 -90.58 -10.09 16.89
C GLN A 249 -91.96 -9.80 16.29
N GLN A 250 -92.03 -9.28 15.05
CA GLN A 250 -93.31 -9.06 14.37
C GLN A 250 -94.04 -10.38 14.11
N GLN A 251 -93.35 -11.44 13.69
CA GLN A 251 -93.94 -12.77 13.54
C GLN A 251 -94.46 -13.34 14.87
N GLN A 252 -93.71 -13.18 15.97
CA GLN A 252 -94.16 -13.60 17.29
C GLN A 252 -95.40 -12.82 17.75
N GLN A 253 -95.47 -11.51 17.51
CA GLN A 253 -96.66 -10.72 17.84
C GLN A 253 -97.88 -11.16 17.02
N GLN A 254 -97.72 -11.44 15.73
CA GLN A 254 -98.81 -11.97 14.89
C GLN A 254 -99.27 -13.35 15.38
N GLN A 255 -98.35 -14.24 15.76
CA GLN A 255 -98.70 -15.54 16.34
C GLN A 255 -99.45 -15.40 17.68
N GLN A 256 -99.04 -14.47 18.54
CA GLN A 256 -99.76 -14.19 19.80
C GLN A 256 -101.17 -13.65 19.55
N GLN A 257 -101.35 -12.76 18.57
CA GLN A 257 -102.68 -12.26 18.20
C GLN A 257 -103.58 -13.37 17.63
N GLN A 258 -103.03 -14.26 16.78
CA GLN A 258 -103.76 -15.43 16.30
C GLN A 258 -104.13 -16.39 17.43
N GLN A 259 -103.22 -16.63 18.38
CA GLN A 259 -103.53 -17.45 19.56
C GLN A 259 -104.61 -16.81 20.44
N GLN A 260 -104.61 -15.49 20.62
CA GLN A 260 -105.67 -14.79 21.36
C GLN A 260 -107.02 -14.90 20.64
N GLN A 261 -107.06 -14.77 19.30
CA GLN A 261 -108.28 -14.97 18.53
C GLN A 261 -108.78 -16.43 18.61
N GLN A 262 -107.86 -17.41 18.54
CA GLN A 262 -108.21 -18.82 18.73
C GLN A 262 -108.70 -19.10 20.14
N GLN A 263 -108.11 -18.50 21.18
CA GLN A 263 -108.60 -18.61 22.55
C GLN A 263 -109.98 -17.98 22.73
N GLN A 264 -110.27 -16.84 22.09
CA GLN A 264 -111.61 -16.25 22.11
C GLN A 264 -112.64 -17.14 21.38
N GLN A 265 -112.28 -17.74 20.25
CA GLN A 265 -113.13 -18.71 19.56
C GLN A 265 -113.33 -19.99 20.40
N GLN A 266 -112.27 -20.49 21.05
CA GLN A 266 -112.38 -21.63 21.96
C GLN A 266 -113.20 -21.30 23.20
N GLN A 267 -113.13 -20.09 23.75
CA GLN A 267 -114.01 -19.66 24.84
C GLN A 267 -115.47 -19.56 24.39
N GLN A 268 -115.75 -19.08 23.17
CA GLN A 268 -117.10 -19.11 22.61
C GLN A 268 -117.61 -20.53 22.37
N GLN A 269 -116.75 -21.43 21.87
CA GLN A 269 -117.09 -22.85 21.71
C GLN A 269 -117.24 -23.56 23.06
N GLN A 270 -116.41 -23.26 24.05
CA GLN A 270 -116.56 -23.78 25.42
C GLN A 270 -117.82 -23.23 26.09
N TYR A 271 -118.23 -21.99 25.82
CA TYR A 271 -119.50 -21.45 26.31
C TYR A 271 -120.70 -22.18 25.67
N GLN A 272 -120.62 -22.51 24.38
CA GLN A 272 -121.61 -23.38 23.72
C GLN A 272 -121.57 -24.82 24.24
N GLN A 273 -120.40 -25.39 24.49
CA GLN A 273 -120.25 -26.71 25.09
C GLN A 273 -120.66 -26.75 26.56
N GLN A 274 -120.54 -25.67 27.33
CA GLN A 274 -121.05 -25.57 28.70
C GLN A 274 -122.58 -25.56 28.73
N GLN A 275 -123.23 -24.94 27.73
CA GLN A 275 -124.68 -25.10 27.57
C GLN A 275 -125.09 -26.54 27.23
N GLN A 276 -124.28 -27.28 26.45
CA GLN A 276 -124.54 -28.70 26.20
C GLN A 276 -124.15 -29.61 27.39
N GLN A 277 -123.13 -29.27 28.17
CA GLN A 277 -122.69 -30.05 29.33
C GLN A 277 -123.60 -29.87 30.56
N GLN A 278 -124.37 -28.78 30.65
CA GLN A 278 -125.48 -28.71 31.61
C GLN A 278 -126.63 -29.70 31.31
N GLN A 279 -126.68 -30.30 30.11
CA GLN A 279 -127.62 -31.39 29.80
C GLN A 279 -127.02 -32.80 29.94
N GLN A 280 -125.69 -32.94 30.09
CA GLN A 280 -125.03 -34.26 30.19
C GLN A 280 -124.42 -34.58 31.56
N GLN A 281 -124.42 -33.66 32.53
CA GLN A 281 -124.02 -33.95 33.92
C GLN A 281 -125.15 -34.53 34.78
N GLN A 282 -125.82 -35.57 34.28
CA GLN A 282 -126.60 -36.51 35.12
C GLN A 282 -126.21 -37.98 34.93
N GLN A 283 -125.17 -38.28 34.15
CA GLN A 283 -124.63 -39.63 34.05
C GLN A 283 -123.10 -39.65 34.10
N GLN A 284 -122.61 -40.41 35.07
CA GLN A 284 -121.26 -40.98 35.21
C GLN A 284 -120.18 -40.13 35.89
N GLN A 285 -120.22 -40.23 37.22
CA GLN A 285 -119.04 -40.51 38.04
C GLN A 285 -118.38 -41.83 37.59
N GLN A 286 -117.07 -41.85 37.29
CA GLN A 286 -116.04 -42.66 37.96
C GLN A 286 -114.68 -42.69 37.23
N GLN A 287 -113.60 -42.59 38.05
CA GLN A 287 -112.20 -43.04 37.86
C GLN A 287 -111.25 -42.21 36.95
N GLN A 288 -110.25 -41.47 37.49
CA GLN A 288 -108.90 -41.80 38.06
C GLN A 288 -107.77 -41.53 37.04
N GLN A 289 -106.91 -40.52 37.27
CA GLN A 289 -105.48 -40.61 37.70
C GLN A 289 -104.55 -41.24 36.64
N GLN A 290 -103.35 -40.76 36.23
CA GLN A 290 -102.26 -40.01 36.86
C GLN A 290 -101.12 -39.75 35.80
N GLN A 291 -100.26 -38.73 36.06
CA GLN A 291 -98.78 -38.68 35.89
C GLN A 291 -98.08 -38.58 34.49
N GLN A 292 -97.27 -37.51 34.28
CA GLN A 292 -95.77 -37.46 34.20
C GLN A 292 -95.19 -37.73 32.79
N THR A 293 -94.04 -37.26 32.27
CA THR A 293 -92.98 -36.27 32.57
C THR A 293 -91.96 -36.31 31.38
N GLN A 294 -91.37 -35.17 31.00
CA GLN A 294 -90.02 -34.90 30.38
C GLN A 294 -89.57 -35.57 29.05
N LEU A 295 -89.23 -34.80 28.02
CA LEU A 295 -87.93 -34.11 27.71
C LEU A 295 -86.84 -35.03 27.13
N ILE A 296 -86.70 -34.92 25.81
CA ILE A 296 -85.61 -35.31 24.90
C ILE A 296 -84.79 -34.00 24.72
N THR A 297 -83.46 -33.88 24.58
CA THR A 297 -82.61 -34.32 23.45
C THR A 297 -81.21 -33.68 23.57
N LYS A 298 -80.18 -34.42 23.13
CA LYS A 298 -78.99 -34.07 22.28
C LYS A 298 -78.18 -32.77 22.50
N GLY A 299 -76.86 -32.88 22.27
CA GLY A 299 -76.06 -31.76 21.79
C GLY A 299 -74.55 -31.99 21.79
N GLU A 300 -73.96 -32.06 20.60
CA GLU A 300 -72.58 -32.38 20.26
C GLU A 300 -71.57 -31.21 20.34
N LEU A 301 -70.27 -31.61 20.37
CA LEU A 301 -69.01 -31.11 19.74
C LEU A 301 -68.85 -29.59 19.44
N ILE A 302 -67.67 -28.95 19.63
CA ILE A 302 -66.42 -29.11 18.84
C ILE A 302 -65.19 -28.52 19.58
N ASP A 303 -64.03 -29.09 19.20
CA ASP A 303 -62.64 -29.07 19.68
C ASP A 303 -61.83 -27.75 19.51
N CYS A 304 -60.79 -27.55 20.32
CA CYS A 304 -59.64 -26.68 19.99
C CYS A 304 -58.30 -27.22 20.55
N ASN A 305 -57.31 -27.29 19.65
CA ASN A 305 -55.84 -27.39 19.77
C ASN A 305 -55.20 -28.29 20.86
N GLN A 306 -54.67 -29.43 20.39
CA GLN A 306 -54.18 -30.56 21.19
C GLN A 306 -52.64 -30.50 21.40
N THR A 307 -52.19 -30.75 22.63
CA THR A 307 -50.77 -31.04 22.97
C THR A 307 -50.70 -32.50 23.45
N PHE A 308 -49.65 -33.24 23.07
CA PHE A 308 -49.50 -34.67 23.36
C PHE A 308 -48.29 -34.94 24.28
N CYS A 309 -48.34 -36.02 25.07
CA CYS A 309 -47.19 -36.52 25.83
C CYS A 309 -46.23 -37.37 24.95
N GLU A 310 -45.10 -37.81 25.48
CA GLU A 310 -44.10 -38.63 24.75
C GLU A 310 -44.63 -39.96 24.21
N LYS A 311 -45.81 -40.40 24.67
CA LYS A 311 -46.55 -41.56 24.17
C LYS A 311 -47.74 -41.18 23.28
N ASN A 312 -47.79 -39.96 22.75
CA ASN A 312 -48.88 -39.42 21.91
C ASN A 312 -50.28 -39.36 22.55
N HIS A 313 -50.39 -39.30 23.88
CA HIS A 313 -51.68 -39.09 24.56
C HIS A 313 -51.98 -37.61 24.78
N LYS A 314 -53.24 -37.19 24.57
CA LYS A 314 -53.72 -35.80 24.72
C LYS A 314 -53.54 -35.31 26.17
N LEU A 315 -52.75 -34.26 26.36
CA LEU A 315 -52.54 -33.60 27.64
C LEU A 315 -53.70 -32.63 27.92
N LYS A 316 -54.30 -32.72 29.11
CA LYS A 316 -55.33 -31.78 29.54
C LYS A 316 -54.67 -30.63 30.32
N PHE A 317 -55.02 -29.40 29.96
CA PHE A 317 -54.58 -28.20 30.67
C PHE A 317 -55.24 -28.16 32.06
N TRP A 318 -54.43 -28.07 33.11
CA TRP A 318 -54.87 -28.17 34.49
C TRP A 318 -54.84 -26.80 35.17
N LYS A 319 -55.97 -26.35 35.71
CA LYS A 319 -56.12 -25.06 36.39
C LYS A 319 -56.31 -25.28 37.90
N LYS A 320 -55.25 -24.96 38.66
CA LYS A 320 -55.12 -24.94 40.15
C LYS A 320 -55.41 -26.28 40.88
N PRO A 321 -54.39 -26.91 41.52
CA PRO A 321 -54.61 -28.11 42.35
C PRO A 321 -55.36 -27.78 43.66
N SER A 322 -56.35 -28.60 44.00
CA SER A 322 -57.04 -28.60 45.30
C SER A 322 -56.89 -29.98 45.96
N GLY A 323 -56.42 -30.05 47.21
CA GLY A 323 -56.29 -31.30 47.96
C GLY A 323 -54.90 -31.95 47.91
N GLU A 324 -54.85 -33.28 48.03
CA GLU A 324 -53.63 -34.09 48.21
C GLU A 324 -52.64 -34.02 47.04
N GLU A 325 -53.09 -33.53 45.88
CA GLU A 325 -52.36 -33.43 44.62
C GLU A 325 -51.24 -32.37 44.62
N LYS A 326 -51.22 -31.48 45.62
CA LYS A 326 -50.12 -30.52 45.83
C LYS A 326 -48.77 -31.18 46.13
N LYS A 327 -48.75 -32.46 46.49
CA LYS A 327 -47.54 -33.23 46.83
C LYS A 327 -46.86 -33.87 45.61
N GLN A 328 -47.48 -33.85 44.43
CA GLN A 328 -46.96 -34.50 43.22
C GLN A 328 -45.77 -33.75 42.59
N LYS A 329 -44.75 -34.46 42.11
CA LYS A 329 -43.53 -33.86 41.51
C LYS A 329 -43.58 -33.94 39.99
N CYS A 330 -42.96 -32.98 39.30
CA CYS A 330 -42.82 -33.03 37.84
C CYS A 330 -42.07 -34.31 37.42
N SER A 331 -42.65 -35.13 36.55
CA SER A 331 -42.05 -36.41 36.13
C SER A 331 -40.73 -36.22 35.37
N LYS A 332 -40.48 -35.03 34.79
CA LYS A 332 -39.22 -34.71 34.09
C LYS A 332 -38.13 -34.11 34.98
N CYS A 333 -38.48 -33.19 35.88
CA CYS A 333 -37.47 -32.43 36.66
C CYS A 333 -37.55 -32.64 38.17
N GLN A 334 -38.49 -33.47 38.66
CA GLN A 334 -38.68 -33.85 40.06
C GLN A 334 -38.92 -32.69 41.04
N LYS A 335 -39.17 -31.46 40.56
CA LYS A 335 -39.48 -30.29 41.39
C LYS A 335 -40.95 -30.30 41.86
N GLN A 336 -41.20 -29.80 43.08
CA GLN A 336 -42.50 -29.76 43.75
C GLN A 336 -43.48 -28.72 43.16
N ASN A 337 -44.77 -28.95 43.40
CA ASN A 337 -45.90 -28.57 42.54
C ASN A 337 -46.43 -27.13 42.65
N THR A 338 -45.62 -26.11 42.37
CA THR A 338 -46.15 -24.76 42.11
C THR A 338 -46.21 -24.40 40.62
N THR A 339 -45.70 -25.28 39.74
CA THR A 339 -45.52 -24.97 38.31
C THR A 339 -45.95 -26.08 37.33
N CYS A 340 -46.53 -27.21 37.78
CA CYS A 340 -47.12 -28.20 36.88
C CYS A 340 -48.50 -27.76 36.39
N ARG A 341 -48.67 -27.72 35.06
CA ARG A 341 -49.90 -27.25 34.40
C ARG A 341 -50.49 -28.24 33.40
N TYR A 342 -49.83 -29.37 33.18
CA TYR A 342 -50.27 -30.40 32.24
C TYR A 342 -50.31 -31.76 32.93
N PHE A 343 -51.43 -32.47 32.75
CA PHE A 343 -51.67 -33.80 33.28
C PHE A 343 -52.02 -34.77 32.14
N CYS A 344 -51.38 -35.93 32.12
CA CYS A 344 -51.74 -37.03 31.24
C CYS A 344 -52.56 -38.05 32.03
N GLN A 345 -53.85 -38.15 31.73
CA GLN A 345 -54.76 -39.07 32.43
C GLN A 345 -54.40 -40.56 32.21
N GLN A 346 -53.81 -40.89 31.07
CA GLN A 346 -53.46 -42.27 30.71
C GLN A 346 -52.10 -42.72 31.26
N CYS A 347 -51.17 -41.79 31.48
CA CYS A 347 -49.84 -42.11 32.02
C CYS A 347 -49.65 -41.67 33.47
N THR A 348 -50.64 -40.99 34.06
CA THR A 348 -50.59 -40.42 35.42
C THR A 348 -49.34 -39.55 35.67
N ILE A 349 -48.84 -38.87 34.63
CA ILE A 349 -47.65 -38.01 34.71
C ILE A 349 -48.02 -36.53 34.77
N PHE A 350 -47.18 -35.77 35.47
CA PHE A 350 -47.31 -34.32 35.64
C PHE A 350 -46.09 -33.62 35.03
N VAL A 351 -46.32 -32.63 34.16
CA VAL A 351 -45.24 -31.89 33.49
C VAL A 351 -45.34 -30.40 33.82
N CYS A 352 -44.22 -29.79 34.19
CA CYS A 352 -44.15 -28.36 34.45
C CYS A 352 -43.96 -27.53 33.19
N PHE A 353 -44.40 -26.27 33.25
CA PHE A 353 -44.35 -25.35 32.12
C PHE A 353 -42.94 -25.22 31.52
N LYS A 354 -41.90 -25.22 32.36
CA LYS A 354 -40.50 -25.17 31.93
C LYS A 354 -40.03 -26.42 31.17
N CYS A 355 -40.62 -27.59 31.44
CA CYS A 355 -40.24 -28.85 30.79
C CYS A 355 -41.04 -29.14 29.51
N CYS A 356 -41.98 -28.27 29.12
CA CYS A 356 -42.85 -28.46 27.96
C CYS A 356 -42.54 -27.49 26.80
N PHE A 357 -41.46 -26.70 26.89
CA PHE A 357 -40.96 -25.90 25.77
C PHE A 357 -39.93 -26.73 25.00
N PRO A 358 -40.08 -26.91 23.66
CA PRO A 358 -39.12 -27.67 22.89
C PRO A 358 -37.82 -26.89 22.79
N GLU A 359 -36.73 -27.51 23.25
CA GLU A 359 -35.36 -27.11 22.91
C GLU A 359 -35.24 -27.10 21.38
N LEU A 360 -35.03 -25.92 20.81
CA LEU A 360 -34.38 -25.77 19.52
C LEU A 360 -33.03 -26.46 19.63
N LYS A 361 -32.95 -27.70 19.16
CA LYS A 361 -31.70 -28.29 18.72
C LYS A 361 -31.18 -27.40 17.59
N ILE A 362 -30.27 -26.50 17.94
CA ILE A 362 -29.41 -25.84 16.96
C ILE A 362 -28.61 -26.97 16.32
N GLU A 363 -28.94 -27.29 15.08
CA GLU A 363 -28.10 -28.14 14.24
C GLU A 363 -26.69 -27.57 14.25
N LYS A 364 -25.73 -28.40 14.67
CA LYS A 364 -24.31 -28.08 14.70
C LYS A 364 -23.88 -27.65 13.30
N GLN A 365 -23.64 -26.36 13.10
CA GLN A 365 -22.82 -25.93 11.98
C GLN A 365 -21.35 -26.26 12.31
N PRO A 366 -20.63 -27.02 11.47
CA PRO A 366 -19.30 -27.52 11.79
C PRO A 366 -18.17 -26.46 11.88
N ASN A 367 -18.46 -25.16 11.79
CA ASN A 367 -17.44 -24.11 11.66
C ASN A 367 -17.65 -22.89 12.59
N GLN A 368 -18.31 -23.03 13.74
CA GLN A 368 -18.35 -21.92 14.72
C GLN A 368 -17.01 -21.80 15.45
N PRO A 369 -16.38 -20.61 15.46
CA PRO A 369 -15.10 -20.41 16.13
C PRO A 369 -15.24 -20.55 17.65
N GLN A 370 -14.34 -21.32 18.25
CA GLN A 370 -14.25 -21.56 19.69
C GLN A 370 -13.04 -20.85 20.28
N CYS A 371 -13.11 -20.45 21.56
CA CYS A 371 -11.93 -19.96 22.29
C CYS A 371 -10.91 -21.10 22.54
N PRO A 372 -9.69 -20.80 23.03
CA PRO A 372 -8.70 -21.84 23.39
C PRO A 372 -9.19 -22.87 24.42
N SER A 373 -10.21 -22.52 25.21
CA SER A 373 -10.87 -23.43 26.17
C SER A 373 -12.08 -24.18 25.58
N LYS A 374 -12.26 -24.17 24.25
CA LYS A 374 -13.33 -24.87 23.50
C LYS A 374 -14.77 -24.41 23.78
N HIS A 375 -14.94 -23.19 24.31
CA HIS A 375 -16.25 -22.57 24.43
C HIS A 375 -16.64 -21.83 23.15
N TYR A 376 -17.93 -21.76 22.86
CA TYR A 376 -18.46 -21.00 21.74
C TYR A 376 -18.33 -19.49 21.97
N LEU A 377 -18.07 -18.76 20.88
CA LEU A 377 -17.93 -17.31 20.88
C LEU A 377 -19.20 -16.66 20.31
N ASN A 378 -19.71 -15.65 21.00
CA ASN A 378 -20.86 -14.83 20.59
C ASN A 378 -20.38 -13.49 20.01
N GLN A 379 -21.08 -12.96 19.02
CA GLN A 379 -20.73 -11.67 18.42
C GLN A 379 -21.03 -10.50 19.34
N ILE A 380 -20.08 -9.57 19.45
CA ILE A 380 -20.22 -8.28 20.14
C ILE A 380 -19.75 -7.14 19.24
N THR A 381 -20.33 -5.96 19.41
CA THR A 381 -20.02 -4.75 18.62
C THR A 381 -19.46 -3.60 19.45
N ASP A 382 -19.69 -3.60 20.76
CA ASP A 382 -19.47 -2.43 21.61
C ASP A 382 -18.39 -2.73 22.67
N ASP A 383 -17.54 -1.73 22.91
CA ASP A 383 -16.51 -1.66 23.98
C ASP A 383 -15.73 -2.96 24.25
N PHE A 384 -14.85 -3.33 23.31
CA PHE A 384 -14.01 -4.52 23.43
C PHE A 384 -12.54 -4.25 23.12
N ARG A 385 -11.67 -5.09 23.71
CA ARG A 385 -10.24 -5.17 23.42
C ARG A 385 -9.90 -6.61 23.01
N CYS A 386 -9.21 -6.78 21.89
CA CYS A 386 -8.87 -8.12 21.39
C CYS A 386 -7.74 -8.75 22.21
N SER A 387 -7.96 -9.94 22.79
CA SER A 387 -6.97 -10.68 23.57
C SER A 387 -5.74 -11.13 22.76
N VAL A 388 -5.81 -11.11 21.41
CA VAL A 388 -4.71 -11.56 20.52
C VAL A 388 -3.87 -10.39 20.01
N CYS A 389 -4.49 -9.27 19.62
CA CYS A 389 -3.77 -8.12 19.05
C CYS A 389 -3.78 -6.86 19.92
N ASP A 390 -4.44 -6.91 21.07
CA ASP A 390 -4.55 -5.85 22.09
C ASP A 390 -5.14 -4.50 21.61
N LYS A 391 -5.68 -4.45 20.39
CA LYS A 391 -6.38 -3.29 19.84
C LYS A 391 -7.78 -3.16 20.44
N LYS A 392 -8.23 -1.92 20.68
CA LYS A 392 -9.61 -1.59 21.05
C LYS A 392 -10.51 -1.61 19.82
N GLY A 393 -11.82 -1.82 20.03
CA GLY A 393 -12.81 -1.83 18.95
C GLY A 393 -12.80 -0.55 18.11
N ASP A 394 -12.62 0.60 18.74
CA ASP A 394 -12.57 1.93 18.09
C ASP A 394 -11.38 2.08 17.12
N ASP A 395 -10.30 1.33 17.33
CA ASP A 395 -9.10 1.35 16.49
C ASP A 395 -9.19 0.36 15.30
N MET A 396 -10.33 -0.33 15.12
CA MET A 396 -10.51 -1.36 14.10
C MET A 396 -11.40 -0.88 12.95
N ILE A 397 -11.03 -1.26 11.72
CA ILE A 397 -11.81 -0.99 10.49
C ILE A 397 -13.22 -1.59 10.55
N GLN A 398 -13.39 -2.71 11.27
CA GLN A 398 -14.69 -3.32 11.59
C GLN A 398 -14.74 -3.60 13.10
N PRO A 399 -15.52 -2.83 13.88
CA PRO A 399 -15.66 -3.03 15.33
C PRO A 399 -16.58 -4.24 15.60
N ILE A 400 -16.16 -5.41 15.16
CA ILE A 400 -16.85 -6.68 15.41
C ILE A 400 -15.84 -7.65 16.03
N ALA A 401 -16.15 -8.09 17.24
CA ALA A 401 -15.44 -9.16 17.91
C ALA A 401 -16.37 -10.31 18.25
N LEU A 402 -15.77 -11.45 18.59
CA LEU A 402 -16.46 -12.54 19.25
C LEU A 402 -15.95 -12.65 20.69
N GLN A 403 -16.86 -12.78 21.64
CA GLN A 403 -16.59 -12.94 23.07
C GLN A 403 -17.03 -14.32 23.53
N CYS A 404 -16.19 -14.98 24.31
CA CYS A 404 -16.60 -16.16 25.05
C CYS A 404 -17.39 -15.73 26.30
N THR A 405 -18.53 -16.35 26.56
CA THR A 405 -19.32 -16.07 27.77
C THR A 405 -18.78 -16.77 29.02
N TYR A 406 -17.81 -17.67 28.88
CA TYR A 406 -17.31 -18.53 29.95
C TYR A 406 -15.86 -18.25 30.35
N CYS A 407 -15.06 -17.67 29.45
CA CYS A 407 -13.77 -17.09 29.76
C CYS A 407 -13.74 -15.71 29.13
N ASP A 408 -13.14 -14.71 29.77
CA ASP A 408 -13.19 -13.29 29.35
C ASP A 408 -12.40 -13.00 28.05
N PHE A 409 -12.24 -14.02 27.21
CA PHE A 409 -11.58 -14.03 25.93
C PHE A 409 -12.43 -13.32 24.88
N ARG A 410 -11.84 -12.29 24.26
CA ARG A 410 -12.44 -11.53 23.17
C ARG A 410 -11.49 -11.54 21.99
N ILE A 411 -11.97 -11.87 20.80
CA ILE A 411 -11.14 -11.92 19.60
C ILE A 411 -11.78 -11.18 18.44
N CYS A 412 -11.01 -10.32 17.77
CA CYS A 412 -11.52 -9.58 16.62
C CYS A 412 -11.60 -10.45 15.36
N LYS A 413 -12.46 -10.05 14.42
CA LYS A 413 -12.70 -10.77 13.16
C LYS A 413 -11.44 -10.98 12.32
N GLN A 414 -10.47 -10.05 12.37
CA GLN A 414 -9.18 -10.20 11.68
C GLN A 414 -8.28 -11.26 12.34
N CYS A 415 -8.27 -11.34 13.68
CA CYS A 415 -7.46 -12.31 14.41
C CYS A 415 -8.02 -13.75 14.28
N ILE A 416 -9.34 -13.92 14.18
CA ILE A 416 -9.98 -15.23 13.92
C ILE A 416 -9.48 -15.86 12.60
N LYS A 417 -9.23 -15.03 11.57
CA LYS A 417 -8.76 -15.50 10.26
C LYS A 417 -7.25 -15.69 10.18
N ASN A 418 -6.51 -15.30 11.22
CA ASN A 418 -5.05 -15.39 11.23
C ASN A 418 -4.61 -16.83 11.53
N LYS A 419 -3.65 -17.36 10.78
CA LYS A 419 -3.08 -18.71 10.97
C LYS A 419 -2.62 -18.93 12.41
N LYS A 420 -2.05 -17.91 13.07
CA LYS A 420 -1.62 -18.01 14.48
C LYS A 420 -2.75 -18.36 15.45
N TYR A 421 -3.99 -17.96 15.17
CA TYR A 421 -5.12 -18.33 16.01
C TYR A 421 -5.58 -19.77 15.72
N GLN A 422 -5.54 -20.20 14.46
CA GLN A 422 -5.85 -21.57 14.07
C GLN A 422 -4.87 -22.59 14.68
N GLU A 423 -3.62 -22.18 14.94
CA GLU A 423 -2.62 -22.99 15.65
C GLU A 423 -2.86 -23.07 17.17
N MET A 424 -3.68 -22.18 17.74
CA MET A 424 -4.03 -22.16 19.17
C MET A 424 -5.34 -22.90 19.51
N GLN A 425 -6.12 -23.28 18.49
CA GLN A 425 -7.33 -24.11 18.63
C GLN A 425 -6.97 -25.60 18.58
#